data_AF-A0A2H0N9L6-F1
#
_entry.id   AF-A0A2H0N9L6-F1
#
_cell.length_a   1.000
_cell.length_b   1.000
_cell.length_c   1.000
_cell.angle_alpha   90.00
_cell.angle_beta   90.00
_cell.angle_gamma   90.00
#
_symmetry.space_group_name_H-M   'P 1'
#
loop_
_entity.id
_entity.type
_entity.pdbx_description
1 polymer ?
#
loop_
_entity_poly.entity_id
_entity_poly.type
_entity_poly.pdbx_seq_one_letter_code
_entity_poly.pdbx_strand_id
1 'polypeptide(L)'
;MISVEQAEKIVKRTGLHNYEISHKMGMSRKYFLAQMCLYREKKQPFSQHLARMFLNAVGPSNYKGIVSDELFELCQLDYFLSKKQFEKLLKLLTCSHPMLAESLNMNSKVFYMTFRNGEGINFKMTTKLFEHYPFEMSKVLSATQLGIVFEYL
;
A
#
# COMPACT_ATOMS: atom_id res chain seq x y z
N MET A 1 -12.12 4.73 3.75
CA MET A 1 -11.99 4.73 5.23
C MET A 1 -11.95 3.28 5.71
N ILE A 2 -11.36 2.96 6.88
CA ILE A 2 -11.19 1.55 7.34
C ILE A 2 -12.31 1.17 8.31
N SER A 3 -13.07 0.11 8.02
CA SER A 3 -14.02 -0.48 8.96
C SER A 3 -13.32 -1.17 10.13
N VAL A 4 -14.01 -1.32 11.27
CA VAL A 4 -13.42 -2.03 12.42
C VAL A 4 -13.13 -3.48 12.07
N GLU A 5 -13.99 -4.15 11.27
CA GLU A 5 -13.76 -5.51 10.82
C GLU A 5 -12.50 -5.65 9.94
N GLN A 6 -12.22 -4.65 9.08
CA GLN A 6 -10.99 -4.61 8.29
C GLN A 6 -9.76 -4.43 9.19
N ALA A 7 -9.82 -3.53 10.18
CA ALA A 7 -8.74 -3.33 11.14
C ALA A 7 -8.45 -4.63 11.92
N GLU A 8 -9.48 -5.34 12.40
CA GLU A 8 -9.31 -6.61 13.10
C GLU A 8 -8.72 -7.71 12.23
N LYS A 9 -9.16 -7.81 10.96
CA LYS A 9 -8.57 -8.76 10.00
C LYS A 9 -7.08 -8.49 9.79
N ILE A 10 -6.69 -7.21 9.70
CA ILE A 10 -5.30 -6.80 9.60
C ILE A 10 -4.54 -7.25 10.86
N VAL A 11 -4.99 -6.87 12.06
CA VAL A 11 -4.33 -7.27 13.32
C VAL A 11 -4.17 -8.79 13.42
N LYS A 12 -5.24 -9.55 13.13
CA LYS A 12 -5.22 -11.01 13.23
C LYS A 12 -4.22 -11.66 12.27
N ARG A 13 -4.08 -11.12 11.06
CA ARG A 13 -3.19 -11.71 10.04
C ARG A 13 -1.74 -11.25 10.17
N THR A 14 -1.49 -10.05 10.70
CA THR A 14 -0.13 -9.56 10.92
C THR A 14 0.52 -10.18 12.14
N GLY A 15 -0.27 -10.76 13.06
CA GLY A 15 0.23 -11.34 14.30
C GLY A 15 0.70 -10.29 15.31
N LEU A 16 0.55 -9.00 15.00
CA LEU A 16 0.90 -7.91 15.90
C LEU A 16 -0.06 -7.87 17.09
N HIS A 17 0.48 -7.67 18.29
CA HIS A 17 -0.34 -7.48 19.46
C HIS A 17 -0.96 -6.08 19.48
N ASN A 18 -2.20 -5.97 19.97
CA ASN A 18 -2.88 -4.68 20.17
C ASN A 18 -2.06 -3.69 21.00
N TYR A 19 -1.22 -4.19 21.91
CA TYR A 19 -0.27 -3.36 22.66
C TYR A 19 0.75 -2.66 21.74
N GLU A 20 1.40 -3.41 20.84
CA GLU A 20 2.43 -2.89 19.93
C GLU A 20 1.84 -1.85 18.97
N ILE A 21 0.65 -2.12 18.45
CA ILE A 21 -0.06 -1.19 17.56
C ILE A 21 -0.40 0.09 18.32
N SER A 22 -1.03 -0.02 19.51
CA SER A 22 -1.39 1.15 20.32
C SER A 22 -0.17 2.00 20.70
N HIS A 23 0.95 1.36 21.06
CA HIS A 23 2.19 2.04 21.39
C HIS A 23 2.77 2.80 20.20
N LYS A 24 2.80 2.19 19.01
CA LYS A 24 3.24 2.87 17.77
C LYS A 24 2.30 3.99 17.33
N MET A 25 1.01 3.90 17.68
CA MET A 25 0.04 4.98 17.51
C MET A 25 0.22 6.10 18.55
N GLY A 26 1.09 5.95 19.55
CA GLY A 26 1.27 6.94 20.61
C GLY A 26 0.07 7.03 21.57
N MET A 27 -0.71 5.96 21.73
CA MET A 27 -1.87 5.92 22.62
C MET A 27 -1.86 4.71 23.55
N SER A 28 -2.59 4.78 24.66
CA SER A 28 -2.68 3.65 25.57
C SER A 28 -3.48 2.49 24.95
N ARG A 29 -3.09 1.25 25.27
CA ARG A 29 -3.82 0.04 24.84
C ARG A 29 -5.30 0.10 25.20
N LYS A 30 -5.63 0.59 26.40
CA LYS A 30 -7.03 0.73 26.86
C LYS A 30 -7.82 1.70 25.98
N TYR A 31 -7.21 2.82 25.62
CA TYR A 31 -7.82 3.81 24.73
C TYR A 31 -8.02 3.25 23.33
N PHE A 32 -7.00 2.59 22.76
CA PHE A 32 -7.11 1.95 21.45
C PHE A 32 -8.24 0.92 21.39
N LEU A 33 -8.35 0.04 22.39
CA LEU A 33 -9.43 -0.95 22.47
C LEU A 33 -10.81 -0.29 22.64
N ALA A 34 -10.91 0.78 23.42
CA ALA A 34 -12.15 1.53 23.57
C ALA A 34 -12.59 2.18 22.25
N GLN A 35 -11.66 2.72 21.47
CA GLN A 35 -11.95 3.23 20.13
C GLN A 35 -12.44 2.12 19.20
N MET A 36 -11.78 0.96 19.16
CA MET A 36 -12.23 -0.20 18.38
C MET A 36 -13.68 -0.59 18.73
N CYS A 37 -14.02 -0.67 20.02
CA CYS A 37 -15.39 -0.99 20.46
C CYS A 37 -16.39 0.10 20.05
N LEU A 38 -16.06 1.37 20.29
CA LEU A 38 -16.98 2.49 20.03
C LEU A 38 -17.33 2.62 18.55
N TYR A 39 -16.35 2.48 17.66
CA TYR A 39 -16.60 2.50 16.22
C TYR A 39 -17.39 1.27 15.74
N ARG A 40 -17.19 0.11 16.37
CA ARG A 40 -17.96 -1.11 16.08
C ARG A 40 -19.43 -0.95 16.47
N GLU A 41 -19.70 -0.50 17.69
CA GLU A 41 -21.06 -0.30 18.19
C GLU A 41 -21.82 0.70 17.32
N LYS A 42 -21.14 1.76 16.88
CA LYS A 42 -21.71 2.77 15.99
C LYS A 42 -21.82 2.32 14.53
N LYS A 43 -21.29 1.15 14.17
CA LYS A 43 -21.15 0.66 12.78
C LYS A 43 -20.52 1.71 11.85
N GLN A 44 -19.54 2.45 12.37
CA GLN A 44 -18.86 3.51 11.64
C GLN A 44 -17.42 3.09 11.33
N PRO A 45 -16.90 3.45 10.15
CA PRO A 45 -15.48 3.29 9.88
C PRO A 45 -14.68 4.27 10.74
N PHE A 46 -13.41 3.95 10.96
CA PHE A 46 -12.48 4.87 11.59
C PHE A 46 -12.49 6.24 10.90
N SER A 47 -12.37 7.29 11.72
CA SER A 47 -12.04 8.62 11.20
C SER A 47 -10.75 8.54 10.39
N GLN A 48 -10.60 9.42 9.40
CA GLN A 48 -9.43 9.44 8.53
C GLN A 48 -8.11 9.55 9.33
N HIS A 49 -8.13 10.34 10.40
CA HIS A 49 -6.98 10.49 11.30
C HIS A 49 -6.64 9.17 12.00
N LEU A 50 -7.64 8.51 12.61
CA LEU A 50 -7.44 7.24 13.33
C LEU A 50 -7.01 6.11 12.40
N ALA A 51 -7.59 6.04 11.19
CA ALA A 51 -7.20 5.11 10.15
C ALA A 51 -5.73 5.27 9.75
N ARG A 52 -5.28 6.52 9.55
CA ARG A 52 -3.89 6.82 9.19
C ARG A 52 -2.92 6.42 10.30
N MET A 53 -3.23 6.75 11.55
CA MET A 53 -2.43 6.33 12.70
C MET A 53 -2.33 4.81 12.79
N PHE A 54 -3.46 4.11 12.61
CA PHE A 54 -3.52 2.65 12.67
C PHE A 54 -2.65 2.01 11.57
N LEU A 55 -2.79 2.44 10.31
CA LEU A 55 -2.00 1.90 9.20
C LEU A 55 -0.51 2.17 9.38
N ASN A 56 -0.13 3.36 9.82
CA ASN A 56 1.27 3.69 10.10
C ASN A 56 1.85 2.79 11.20
N ALA A 57 1.07 2.51 12.24
CA ALA A 57 1.48 1.66 13.35
C ALA A 57 1.62 0.18 12.97
N VAL A 58 0.71 -0.34 12.14
CA VAL A 58 0.82 -1.71 11.60
C VAL A 58 2.02 -1.81 10.66
N GLY A 59 2.27 -0.78 9.87
CA GLY A 59 3.38 -0.71 8.93
C GLY A 59 3.01 -1.34 7.57
N PRO A 60 3.42 -0.70 6.46
CA PRO A 60 3.04 -1.09 5.11
C PRO A 60 3.37 -2.55 4.74
N SER A 61 4.49 -3.08 5.24
CA SER A 61 4.93 -4.46 5.02
C SER A 61 3.91 -5.51 5.46
N ASN A 62 3.16 -5.20 6.51
CA ASN A 62 2.31 -6.15 7.22
C ASN A 62 0.91 -6.25 6.60
N TYR A 63 0.36 -5.17 6.04
CA TYR A 63 -1.00 -5.20 5.46
C TYR A 63 -1.05 -5.33 3.93
N LYS A 64 0.07 -5.11 3.20
CA LYS A 64 0.13 -5.17 1.73
C LYS A 64 -0.41 -6.46 1.08
N GLY A 65 -0.34 -7.60 1.77
CA GLY A 65 -0.85 -8.89 1.26
C GLY A 65 -2.26 -9.25 1.73
N ILE A 66 -2.89 -8.38 2.53
CA ILE A 66 -4.11 -8.72 3.28
C ILE A 66 -5.34 -7.97 2.76
N VAL A 67 -5.17 -6.77 2.18
CA VAL A 67 -6.29 -5.85 2.05
C VAL A 67 -6.76 -5.66 0.62
N SER A 68 -8.09 -5.72 0.49
CA SER A 68 -8.87 -5.46 -0.72
C SER A 68 -8.74 -4.02 -1.20
N ASP A 69 -9.04 -3.86 -2.47
CA ASP A 69 -9.42 -2.67 -3.24
C ASP A 69 -9.72 -1.37 -2.45
N GLU A 70 -10.59 -1.36 -1.44
CA GLU A 70 -10.97 -0.16 -0.67
C GLU A 70 -9.87 0.41 0.25
N LEU A 71 -8.87 -0.39 0.63
CA LEU A 71 -7.77 0.06 1.49
C LEU A 71 -6.55 0.50 0.67
N PHE A 72 -6.48 0.08 -0.59
CA PHE A 72 -5.52 0.55 -1.57
C PHE A 72 -5.69 2.06 -1.84
N GLU A 73 -6.94 2.53 -1.87
CA GLU A 73 -7.27 3.97 -1.94
C GLU A 73 -6.78 4.76 -0.71
N LEU A 74 -6.71 4.12 0.47
CA LEU A 74 -6.28 4.77 1.72
C LEU A 74 -4.77 4.75 1.93
N CYS A 75 -4.06 3.83 1.30
CA CYS A 75 -2.61 3.60 1.46
C CYS A 75 -1.75 4.32 0.42
N GLN A 76 -2.31 5.31 -0.30
CA GLN A 76 -1.72 6.02 -1.46
C GLN A 76 -0.31 6.62 -1.28
N LEU A 77 0.33 6.57 -0.10
CA LEU A 77 1.61 7.24 0.12
C LEU A 77 2.85 6.35 0.10
N ASP A 78 2.72 5.04 0.36
CA ASP A 78 3.93 4.22 0.49
C ASP A 78 4.18 3.32 -0.73
N TYR A 79 3.19 2.58 -1.25
CA TYR A 79 3.41 1.62 -2.36
C TYR A 79 2.12 1.32 -3.15
N PHE A 80 2.15 1.47 -4.48
CA PHE A 80 1.05 1.21 -5.44
C PHE A 80 1.19 -0.15 -6.16
N LEU A 81 2.40 -0.58 -6.53
CA LEU A 81 2.65 -1.97 -6.93
C LEU A 81 3.39 -2.70 -5.83
N SER A 82 2.93 -3.91 -5.49
CA SER A 82 3.74 -4.85 -4.70
C SER A 82 5.01 -5.25 -5.46
N LYS A 83 6.04 -5.71 -4.74
CA LYS A 83 7.27 -6.26 -5.36
C LYS A 83 6.98 -7.28 -6.46
N LYS A 84 6.05 -8.21 -6.20
CA LYS A 84 5.66 -9.26 -7.15
C LYS A 84 4.97 -8.70 -8.40
N GLN A 85 4.09 -7.72 -8.25
CA GLN A 85 3.45 -7.05 -9.40
C GLN A 85 4.46 -6.26 -10.21
N PHE A 86 5.40 -5.60 -9.54
CA PHE A 86 6.45 -4.86 -10.22
C PHE A 86 7.41 -5.79 -10.96
N GLU A 87 7.81 -6.92 -10.38
CA GLU A 87 8.55 -7.97 -11.09
C GLU A 87 7.81 -8.48 -12.34
N LYS A 88 6.48 -8.63 -12.24
CA LYS A 88 5.65 -9.00 -13.40
C LYS A 88 5.65 -7.91 -14.46
N LEU A 89 5.52 -6.64 -14.05
CA LEU A 89 5.62 -5.49 -14.94
C LEU A 89 6.97 -5.46 -15.68
N LEU A 90 8.08 -5.61 -14.96
CA LEU A 90 9.43 -5.61 -15.54
C LEU A 90 9.61 -6.68 -16.62
N LYS A 91 9.01 -7.87 -16.44
CA LYS A 91 9.01 -8.93 -17.45
C LYS A 91 8.20 -8.57 -18.70
N LEU A 92 7.17 -7.74 -18.56
CA LEU A 92 6.32 -7.29 -19.67
C LEU A 92 6.92 -6.11 -20.44
N LEU A 93 7.68 -5.24 -19.77
CA LEU A 93 8.18 -3.99 -20.36
C LEU A 93 9.31 -4.18 -21.38
N THR A 94 9.88 -5.38 -21.55
CA THR A 94 10.95 -5.71 -22.52
C THR A 94 12.16 -4.76 -22.53
N CYS A 95 12.35 -3.97 -21.47
CA CYS A 95 13.35 -2.93 -21.37
C CYS A 95 14.39 -3.26 -20.29
N SER A 96 15.61 -2.78 -20.48
CA SER A 96 16.69 -3.01 -19.53
C SER A 96 16.54 -2.15 -18.26
N HIS A 97 17.04 -2.62 -17.12
CA HIS A 97 17.01 -1.87 -15.85
C HIS A 97 17.60 -0.44 -15.95
N PRO A 98 18.70 -0.19 -16.71
CA PRO A 98 19.21 1.17 -16.92
C PRO A 98 18.19 2.10 -17.59
N MET A 99 17.49 1.64 -18.63
CA MET A 99 16.48 2.45 -19.34
C MET A 99 15.30 2.78 -18.44
N LEU A 100 14.87 1.84 -17.59
CA LEU A 100 13.82 2.07 -16.61
C LEU A 100 14.22 3.11 -15.56
N ALA A 101 15.47 3.07 -15.10
CA ALA A 101 15.98 4.05 -14.15
C ALA A 101 16.04 5.46 -14.77
N GLU A 102 16.43 5.56 -16.03
CA GLU A 102 16.42 6.81 -16.79
C GLU A 102 15.02 7.38 -16.95
N SER A 103 14.02 6.58 -17.37
CA SER A 103 12.62 7.01 -17.45
C SER A 103 12.04 7.49 -16.11
N LEU A 104 12.62 7.02 -15.00
CA LEU A 104 12.22 7.43 -13.65
C LEU A 104 13.02 8.62 -13.11
N ASN A 105 13.98 9.16 -13.87
CA ASN A 105 14.97 10.13 -13.42
C ASN A 105 15.70 9.67 -12.15
N MET A 106 16.09 8.39 -12.12
CA MET A 106 16.78 7.75 -11.01
C MET A 106 18.14 7.23 -11.45
N ASN A 107 19.11 7.27 -10.52
CA ASN A 107 20.37 6.57 -10.72
C ASN A 107 20.13 5.05 -10.77
N SER A 108 20.71 4.36 -11.74
CA SER A 108 20.52 2.92 -11.98
C SER A 108 20.89 2.05 -10.77
N LYS A 109 21.91 2.42 -10.00
CA LYS A 109 22.30 1.73 -8.76
C LYS A 109 21.28 1.93 -7.65
N VAL A 110 20.74 3.15 -7.54
CA VAL A 110 19.68 3.47 -6.58
C VAL A 110 18.41 2.72 -6.93
N PHE A 111 18.00 2.73 -8.21
CA PHE A 111 16.87 1.96 -8.71
C PHE A 111 17.00 0.47 -8.37
N TYR A 112 18.18 -0.12 -8.62
CA TYR A 112 18.44 -1.52 -8.30
C TYR A 112 18.38 -1.81 -6.80
N MET A 113 18.91 -0.92 -5.95
CA MET A 113 18.84 -1.06 -4.49
C MET A 113 17.41 -0.92 -3.95
N THR A 114 16.67 0.08 -4.41
CA THR A 114 15.25 0.29 -4.08
C THR A 114 14.42 -0.93 -4.47
N PHE A 115 14.73 -1.57 -5.60
CA PHE A 115 14.03 -2.77 -6.05
C PHE A 115 14.44 -4.05 -5.29
N ARG A 116 15.75 -4.29 -5.16
CA ARG A 116 16.27 -5.51 -4.53
C ARG A 116 15.85 -5.61 -3.08
N ASN A 117 15.90 -4.48 -2.37
CA ASN A 117 15.65 -4.40 -0.93
C ASN A 117 14.26 -3.86 -0.58
N GLY A 118 13.51 -3.31 -1.54
CA GLY A 118 12.20 -2.71 -1.30
C GLY A 118 11.03 -3.69 -1.41
N GLU A 119 9.88 -3.23 -0.93
CA GLU A 119 8.64 -4.01 -0.85
C GLU A 119 7.66 -3.72 -2.00
N GLY A 120 8.03 -2.85 -2.94
CA GLY A 120 7.17 -2.40 -4.04
C GLY A 120 7.61 -1.06 -4.63
N ILE A 121 6.75 -0.48 -5.48
CA ILE A 121 6.93 0.89 -6.01
C ILE A 121 5.68 1.74 -5.75
N ASN A 122 5.85 3.04 -5.52
CA ASN A 122 4.74 3.97 -5.26
C ASN A 122 3.98 4.36 -6.55
N PHE A 123 2.86 5.06 -6.38
CA PHE A 123 1.99 5.43 -7.50
C PHE A 123 2.69 6.36 -8.49
N LYS A 124 3.40 7.38 -8.00
CA LYS A 124 4.11 8.35 -8.84
C LYS A 124 5.16 7.71 -9.75
N MET A 125 5.87 6.70 -9.27
CA MET A 125 6.81 5.93 -10.09
C MET A 125 6.06 5.04 -11.09
N THR A 126 4.92 4.49 -10.66
CA THR A 126 4.08 3.65 -11.51
C THR A 126 3.50 4.43 -12.68
N THR A 127 2.93 5.61 -12.45
CA THR A 127 2.37 6.47 -13.52
C THR A 127 3.42 6.89 -14.52
N LYS A 128 4.62 7.28 -14.06
CA LYS A 128 5.75 7.57 -14.96
C LYS A 128 6.12 6.39 -15.86
N LEU A 129 6.14 5.18 -15.33
CA LEU A 129 6.39 3.99 -16.15
C LEU A 129 5.29 3.79 -17.20
N PHE A 130 4.05 4.14 -16.88
CA PHE A 130 2.91 3.99 -17.79
C PHE A 130 2.94 5.05 -18.90
N GLU A 131 3.39 6.26 -18.58
CA GLU A 131 3.61 7.33 -19.57
C GLU A 131 4.69 6.96 -20.59
N HIS A 132 5.76 6.30 -20.14
CA HIS A 132 6.91 5.99 -20.99
C HIS A 132 6.81 4.66 -21.73
N TYR A 133 6.01 3.71 -21.24
CA TYR A 133 5.95 2.37 -21.80
C TYR A 133 4.51 1.90 -22.03
N PRO A 134 4.13 1.60 -23.28
CA PRO A 134 2.85 0.99 -23.57
C PRO A 134 2.85 -0.48 -23.17
N PHE A 135 1.97 -0.87 -22.25
CA PHE A 135 1.71 -2.26 -21.92
C PHE A 135 0.25 -2.44 -21.44
N GLU A 136 -0.22 -3.67 -21.45
CA GLU A 136 -1.58 -3.98 -21.03
C GLU A 136 -1.68 -3.96 -19.49
N MET A 137 -2.22 -2.86 -18.95
CA MET A 137 -2.29 -2.61 -17.50
C MET A 137 -3.02 -3.72 -16.73
N SER A 138 -4.05 -4.34 -17.33
CA SER A 138 -4.82 -5.44 -16.74
C SER A 138 -4.00 -6.70 -16.45
N LYS A 139 -2.82 -6.86 -17.08
CA LYS A 139 -1.91 -7.96 -16.79
C LYS A 139 -1.18 -7.80 -15.47
N VAL A 140 -1.09 -6.58 -14.94
CA VAL A 140 -0.30 -6.26 -13.74
C VAL A 140 -1.20 -5.78 -12.60
N LEU A 141 -2.20 -4.98 -12.93
CA LEU A 141 -3.07 -4.28 -12.00
C LEU A 141 -4.31 -5.12 -11.67
N SER A 142 -4.79 -5.01 -10.43
CA SER A 142 -6.14 -5.45 -10.08
C SER A 142 -7.19 -4.53 -10.72
N ALA A 143 -8.46 -4.97 -10.73
CA ALA A 143 -9.57 -4.17 -11.24
C ALA A 143 -9.64 -2.78 -10.58
N THR A 144 -9.37 -2.71 -9.27
CA THR A 144 -9.38 -1.42 -8.55
C THR A 144 -8.16 -0.57 -8.81
N GLN A 145 -6.98 -1.18 -8.97
CA GLN A 145 -5.79 -0.45 -9.38
C GLN A 145 -5.97 0.19 -10.77
N LEU A 146 -6.67 -0.49 -11.68
CA LEU A 146 -7.06 0.07 -12.98
C LEU A 146 -8.02 1.23 -12.81
N GLY A 147 -9.07 1.09 -11.99
CA GLY A 147 -10.03 2.16 -11.71
C GLY A 147 -9.34 3.45 -11.27
N ILE A 148 -8.41 3.36 -10.33
CA ILE A 148 -7.64 4.52 -9.84
C ILE A 148 -6.74 5.13 -10.92
N VAL A 149 -6.09 4.30 -11.74
CA VAL A 149 -5.25 4.83 -12.83
C VAL A 149 -6.10 5.60 -13.84
N PHE A 150 -7.30 5.12 -14.17
CA PHE A 150 -8.21 5.80 -15.08
C PHE A 150 -8.83 7.08 -14.51
N GLU A 151 -8.86 7.26 -13.20
CA GLU A 151 -9.30 8.53 -12.58
C GLU A 151 -8.23 9.62 -12.60
N TYR A 152 -6.95 9.25 -12.75
CA TYR A 152 -5.79 10.16 -12.64
C TYR A 152 -5.03 10.38 -13.95
N LEU A 153 -5.30 9.60 -14.99
CA LEU A 153 -4.84 9.81 -16.38
C LEU A 153 -5.87 10.61 -17.16
#